data_AF-A0A7S0FUK4-F1
#
_entry.id   AF-A0A7S0FUK4-F1
#
_cell.length_a   1.000
_cell.length_b   1.000
_cell.length_c   1.000
_cell.angle_alpha   90.00
_cell.angle_beta   90.00
_cell.angle_gamma   90.00
#
_symmetry.space_group_name_H-M   'P 1'
#
loop_
_entity.id
_entity.type
_entity.pdbx_description
1 polymer ?
#
loop_
_entity_poly.entity_id
_entity_poly.type
_entity_poly.pdbx_seq_one_letter_code
_entity_poly.pdbx_strand_id
1 'polypeptide(L)'
;QLATLSWACARLACKQEGLLSDVAKYAPARVRAGEFNEQDLANIAWAFGRLEHQAPELFEEIGAAVRALLETARGGQRTSGFSPQQLSMIAWAFARLFV
;
A
#
# COMPACT_ATOMS: atom_id res chain seq x y z
N GLN A 1 3.54 7.23 11.07
CA GLN A 1 2.29 7.73 11.69
C GLN A 1 1.05 7.48 10.81
N LEU A 2 1.10 7.77 9.50
CA LEU A 2 0.01 7.42 8.55
C LEU A 2 -0.28 5.92 8.43
N ALA A 3 0.74 5.06 8.54
CA ALA A 3 0.56 3.61 8.51
C ALA A 3 -0.13 3.06 9.76
N THR A 4 0.14 3.62 10.94
CA THR A 4 -0.56 3.25 12.19
C THR A 4 -2.02 3.69 12.15
N LEU A 5 -2.31 4.85 11.55
CA LEU A 5 -3.67 5.33 11.28
C LEU A 5 -4.39 4.42 10.28
N SER A 6 -3.72 4.03 9.19
CA SER A 6 -4.29 3.10 8.19
C SER A 6 -4.62 1.73 8.80
N TRP A 7 -3.74 1.22 9.67
CA TRP A 7 -3.95 -0.03 10.40
C TRP A 7 -5.09 0.07 11.42
N ALA A 8 -5.20 1.19 12.13
CA ALA A 8 -6.31 1.47 13.05
C ALA A 8 -7.66 1.58 12.32
N CYS A 9 -7.71 2.29 11.18
CA CYS A 9 -8.93 2.46 10.39
C CYS A 9 -9.42 1.14 9.78
N ALA A 10 -8.51 0.31 9.29
CA ALA A 10 -8.87 -1.00 8.75
C ALA A 10 -9.33 -1.99 9.85
N ARG A 11 -8.84 -1.83 11.09
CA ARG A 11 -9.19 -2.68 12.24
C ARG A 11 -10.47 -2.22 12.97
N LEU A 12 -10.83 -0.95 12.88
CA LEU A 12 -12.01 -0.38 13.54
C LEU A 12 -13.30 -0.51 12.73
N ALA A 13 -13.26 -1.03 11.49
CA ALA A 13 -14.43 -1.09 10.59
C ALA A 13 -15.17 0.27 10.51
N CYS A 14 -14.47 1.37 10.76
CA CYS A 14 -15.03 2.69 10.60
C CYS A 14 -15.16 2.90 9.09
N LYS A 15 -16.40 2.78 8.58
CA LYS A 15 -16.83 3.29 7.28
C LYS A 15 -16.70 4.82 7.24
N GLN A 16 -15.50 5.35 7.41
CA GLN A 16 -15.19 6.71 7.04
C GLN A 16 -14.70 6.68 5.60
N GLU A 17 -15.66 6.57 4.66
CA GLU A 17 -15.40 6.70 3.22
C GLU A 17 -14.60 7.98 2.91
N GLY A 18 -14.82 9.06 3.68
CA GLY A 18 -14.05 10.29 3.58
C GLY A 18 -12.57 10.13 3.85
N LEU A 19 -12.18 9.34 4.86
CA LEU A 19 -10.77 9.15 5.18
C LEU A 19 -10.04 8.31 4.12
N LEU A 20 -10.67 7.26 3.59
CA LEU A 20 -10.09 6.51 2.47
C LEU A 20 -9.99 7.35 1.20
N SER A 21 -10.97 8.22 0.95
CA SER A 21 -10.93 9.16 -0.16
C SER A 21 -9.78 10.16 -0.02
N ASP A 22 -9.55 10.68 1.18
CA ASP A 22 -8.41 11.56 1.48
C ASP A 22 -7.08 10.81 1.30
N VAL A 23 -6.97 9.57 1.80
CA VAL A 23 -5.77 8.76 1.59
C VAL A 23 -5.58 8.49 0.09
N ALA A 24 -6.62 8.14 -0.66
CA ALA A 24 -6.55 7.92 -2.11
C ALA A 24 -6.05 9.17 -2.85
N LYS A 25 -6.44 10.37 -2.38
CA LYS A 25 -6.06 11.66 -2.96
C LYS A 25 -4.63 12.07 -2.63
N TYR A 26 -4.16 11.82 -1.41
CA TYR A 26 -2.89 12.38 -0.91
C TYR A 26 -1.75 11.37 -0.77
N ALA A 27 -2.04 10.07 -0.74
CA ALA A 27 -1.02 9.03 -0.66
C ALA A 27 -0.20 8.84 -1.95
N PRO A 28 -0.74 8.97 -3.18
CA PRO A 28 0.05 8.76 -4.40
C PRO A 28 1.33 9.58 -4.45
N ALA A 29 1.25 10.88 -4.16
CA ALA A 29 2.41 11.78 -4.13
C ALA A 29 3.45 11.37 -3.08
N ARG A 30 3.02 10.84 -1.94
CA ARG A 30 3.90 10.38 -0.86
C ARG A 30 4.56 9.03 -1.17
N VAL A 31 3.85 8.14 -1.86
CA VAL A 31 4.42 6.90 -2.40
C VAL A 31 5.54 7.23 -3.39
N ARG A 32 5.30 8.16 -4.33
CA ARG A 32 6.34 8.65 -5.27
C ARG A 32 7.55 9.24 -4.55
N ALA A 33 7.32 9.98 -3.47
CA ALA A 33 8.38 10.61 -2.69
C ALA A 33 9.19 9.61 -1.83
N GLY A 34 8.81 8.32 -1.79
CA GLY A 34 9.48 7.31 -0.98
C GLY A 34 9.25 7.50 0.52
N GLU A 35 8.16 8.17 0.93
CA GLU A 35 7.84 8.44 2.34
C GLU A 35 7.32 7.20 3.09
N PHE A 36 6.97 6.14 2.35
CA PHE A 36 6.41 4.90 2.89
C PHE A 36 7.41 3.75 2.75
N ASN A 37 7.58 2.99 3.83
CA ASN A 37 8.33 1.73 3.78
C ASN A 37 7.46 0.57 3.26
N GLU A 38 8.06 -0.62 3.13
CA GLU A 38 7.43 -1.83 2.62
C GLU A 38 6.18 -2.24 3.42
N GLN A 39 6.22 -2.08 4.74
CA GLN A 39 5.10 -2.40 5.63
C GLN A 39 3.96 -1.41 5.46
N ASP A 40 4.28 -0.12 5.31
CA ASP A 40 3.31 0.94 5.09
C ASP A 40 2.56 0.71 3.77
N LEU A 41 3.27 0.42 2.68
CA LEU A 41 2.69 0.09 1.38
C LEU A 41 1.77 -1.13 1.45
N ALA A 42 2.20 -2.20 2.13
CA ALA A 42 1.39 -3.40 2.31
C ALA A 42 0.12 -3.14 3.14
N ASN A 43 0.21 -2.33 4.19
CA ASN A 43 -0.93 -1.96 5.03
C ASN A 43 -1.93 -1.09 4.27
N ILE A 44 -1.46 -0.12 3.48
CA ILE A 44 -2.32 0.73 2.65
C ILE A 44 -3.04 -0.14 1.63
N ALA A 45 -2.32 -0.96 0.84
CA ALA A 45 -2.93 -1.85 -0.13
C ALA A 45 -3.98 -2.77 0.52
N TRP A 46 -3.65 -3.39 1.65
CA TRP A 46 -4.56 -4.27 2.38
C TRP A 46 -5.82 -3.54 2.87
N ALA A 47 -5.69 -2.33 3.41
CA ALA A 47 -6.83 -1.54 3.88
C ALA A 47 -7.82 -1.24 2.74
N PHE A 48 -7.31 -0.80 1.58
CA PHE A 48 -8.14 -0.52 0.40
C PHE A 48 -8.79 -1.79 -0.15
N GLY A 49 -8.04 -2.89 -0.27
CA GLY A 49 -8.60 -4.18 -0.70
C GLY A 49 -9.66 -4.71 0.29
N ARG A 50 -9.42 -4.58 1.60
CA ARG A 50 -10.32 -5.07 2.65
C ARG A 50 -11.66 -4.32 2.68
N LEU A 51 -11.63 -3.03 2.33
CA LEU A 51 -12.78 -2.14 2.32
C LEU A 51 -13.38 -1.97 0.91
N GLU A 52 -12.85 -2.68 -0.08
CA GLU A 52 -13.31 -2.66 -1.49
C GLU A 52 -13.38 -1.25 -2.09
N HIS A 53 -12.50 -0.36 -1.62
CA HIS A 53 -12.42 1.00 -2.12
C HIS A 53 -11.43 1.05 -3.26
N GLN A 54 -11.89 1.39 -4.46
CA GLN A 54 -11.01 1.56 -5.61
C GLN A 54 -10.25 2.89 -5.51
N ALA A 55 -8.94 2.85 -5.77
CA ALA A 55 -8.08 4.02 -5.87
C ALA A 55 -6.99 3.76 -6.93
N PRO A 56 -7.34 3.83 -8.23
CA PRO A 56 -6.45 3.42 -9.32
C PRO A 56 -5.07 4.11 -9.28
N GLU A 57 -5.03 5.44 -9.11
CA GLU A 57 -3.77 6.19 -9.04
C GLU A 57 -2.89 5.70 -7.87
N LEU A 58 -3.48 5.47 -6.68
CA LEU A 58 -2.74 4.96 -5.54
C LEU A 58 -2.14 3.57 -5.81
N PHE A 59 -2.90 2.68 -6.45
CA PHE A 59 -2.41 1.33 -6.77
C PHE A 59 -1.36 1.34 -7.88
N GLU A 60 -1.45 2.24 -8.85
CA GLU A 60 -0.37 2.45 -9.84
C GLU A 60 0.95 2.84 -9.16
N GLU A 61 0.90 3.79 -8.21
CA GLU A 61 2.10 4.21 -7.47
C GLU A 61 2.65 3.11 -6.56
N ILE A 62 1.77 2.37 -5.85
CA ILE A 62 2.20 1.22 -5.04
C ILE A 62 2.89 0.19 -5.94
N GLY A 63 2.34 -0.11 -7.12
CA GLY A 63 2.93 -1.04 -8.08
C GLY A 63 4.28 -0.57 -8.62
N ALA A 64 4.43 0.73 -8.88
CA ALA A 64 5.72 1.33 -9.26
C ALA A 64 6.76 1.22 -8.13
N ALA A 65 6.40 1.59 -6.91
CA ALA A 65 7.28 1.50 -5.74
C ALA A 65 7.72 0.06 -5.45
N VAL A 66 6.80 -0.91 -5.51
CA VAL A 66 7.12 -2.33 -5.34
C VAL A 66 8.13 -2.82 -6.37
N ARG A 67 7.94 -2.46 -7.66
CA ARG A 67 8.89 -2.84 -8.73
C ARG A 67 10.28 -2.26 -8.47
N ALA A 68 10.36 -0.97 -8.16
CA ALA A 68 11.63 -0.31 -7.86
C ALA A 68 12.37 -0.99 -6.68
N LEU A 69 11.65 -1.31 -5.60
CA LEU A 69 12.23 -1.98 -4.43
C LEU A 69 12.66 -3.43 -4.71
N LEU A 70 11.95 -4.15 -5.58
CA LEU A 70 12.35 -5.50 -5.99
C LEU A 70 13.58 -5.48 -6.89
N GLU A 71 13.72 -4.46 -7.74
CA GLU A 71 14.90 -4.28 -8.60
C GLU A 71 16.16 -3.95 -7.78
N THR A 72 16.05 -3.07 -6.77
CA THR A 72 17.18 -2.77 -5.87
C THR A 72 17.60 -3.99 -5.04
N ALA A 73 16.65 -4.81 -4.58
CA ALA A 73 16.95 -6.04 -3.84
C ALA A 73 17.67 -7.09 -4.69
N ARG A 74 17.45 -7.12 -6.01
CA ARG A 74 18.14 -8.04 -6.94
C ARG A 74 19.59 -7.62 -7.24
N GLY A 75 19.94 -6.35 -7.01
CA GLY A 75 21.26 -5.77 -7.29
C GLY A 75 22.39 -6.15 -6.32
N GLY A 76 22.15 -7.07 -5.37
CA GLY A 76 23.18 -7.59 -4.45
C GLY A 76 23.33 -6.83 -3.12
N GLN A 77 22.65 -5.70 -2.95
CA GLN A 77 22.53 -5.04 -1.64
C GLN A 77 21.44 -5.76 -0.82
N ARG A 78 21.81 -6.46 0.26
CA ARG A 78 20.87 -7.01 1.25
C ARG A 78 20.23 -5.90 2.11
N THR A 79 19.59 -4.92 1.48
CA THR A 79 18.73 -3.98 2.21
C THR A 79 17.35 -4.61 2.34
N SER A 80 16.75 -4.44 3.51
CA SER A 80 15.42 -4.93 3.89
C SER A 80 14.40 -4.75 2.75
N GLY A 81 14.07 -5.84 2.06
CA GLY A 81 13.00 -5.87 1.05
C GLY A 81 11.69 -6.36 1.64
N PHE A 82 10.66 -6.45 0.80
CA PHE A 82 9.36 -6.97 1.24
C PHE A 82 9.48 -8.38 1.82
N SER A 83 8.80 -8.60 2.94
CA SER A 83 8.56 -9.94 3.44
C SER A 83 7.55 -10.67 2.54
N PRO A 84 7.54 -12.02 2.53
CA PRO A 84 6.54 -12.79 1.79
C PRO A 84 5.09 -12.42 2.16
N GLN A 85 4.85 -12.09 3.42
CA GLN A 85 3.53 -11.66 3.90
C GLN A 85 3.12 -10.32 3.27
N GLN A 86 4.03 -9.34 3.22
CA GLN A 86 3.74 -8.03 2.66
C GLN A 86 3.44 -8.12 1.16
N LEU A 87 4.23 -8.90 0.40
CA LEU A 87 3.94 -9.14 -1.03
C LEU A 87 2.59 -9.82 -1.22
N SER A 88 2.25 -10.79 -0.37
CA SER A 88 0.96 -11.47 -0.41
C SER A 88 -0.20 -10.53 -0.13
N MET A 89 -0.07 -9.62 0.83
CA MET A 89 -1.09 -8.61 1.14
C MET A 89 -1.33 -7.65 -0.03
N ILE A 90 -0.26 -7.18 -0.66
CA ILE A 90 -0.34 -6.31 -1.84
C ILE A 90 -1.01 -7.07 -2.99
N ALA A 91 -0.52 -8.27 -3.34
CA ALA A 91 -1.05 -9.07 -4.43
C ALA A 91 -2.54 -9.40 -4.23
N TRP A 92 -2.94 -9.76 -3.01
CA TRP A 92 -4.34 -10.01 -2.66
C TRP A 92 -5.22 -8.77 -2.84
N ALA A 93 -4.73 -7.58 -2.46
CA ALA A 93 -5.47 -6.34 -2.63
C ALA A 93 -5.66 -5.98 -4.11
N PHE A 94 -4.63 -6.15 -4.95
CA PHE A 94 -4.75 -5.98 -6.40
C PHE A 94 -5.77 -6.96 -6.99
N ALA A 95 -5.68 -8.23 -6.62
CA ALA A 95 -6.61 -9.25 -7.07
C ALA A 95 -8.06 -8.98 -6.61
N ARG A 96 -8.25 -8.35 -5.46
CA ARG A 96 -9.59 -8.06 -4.94
C ARG A 96 -10.28 -6.85 -5.60
N LEU A 97 -9.51 -5.87 -6.06
CA LEU A 97 -10.05 -4.61 -6.58
C LEU A 97 -10.09 -4.53 -8.11
N PHE A 98 -9.24 -5.30 -8.80
CA PHE A 98 -9.00 -5.20 -10.23
C PHE A 98 -9.11 -6.52 -11.00
N VAL A 99 -9.67 -7.56 -10.37
CA VAL A 99 -10.10 -8.83 -11.00
C VAL A 99 -11.58 -9.00 -10.76
#